data_AF-A0A561VMD5-F1
#
_entry.id   AF-A0A561VMD5-F1
#
_cell.length_a   1.000
_cell.length_b   1.000
_cell.length_c   1.000
_cell.angle_alpha   90.00
_cell.angle_beta   90.00
_cell.angle_gamma   90.00
#
_symmetry.space_group_name_H-M   'P 1'
#
loop_
_entity.id
_entity.type
_entity.pdbx_description
1 polymer ?
#
loop_
_entity_poly.entity_id
_entity_poly.type
_entity_poly.pdbx_seq_one_letter_code
_entity_poly.pdbx_strand_id
1 'polypeptide(L)' 'MTTIEGADWIAYDRGCVREEMLRTTRLLDSVIIPHLKGHPDDEWAQLVLGQLISVKTALELLARGE' A
#
# COMPACT_ATOMS: atom_id res chain seq x y z
N MET A 1 -32.36 -13.94 -2.76
CA MET A 1 -30.98 -13.70 -3.22
C MET A 1 -30.82 -12.20 -3.25
N THR A 2 -30.18 -11.62 -2.24
CA THR A 2 -30.04 -10.17 -2.10
C THR A 2 -29.12 -9.69 -3.21
N THR A 3 -29.64 -8.91 -4.15
CA THR A 3 -28.88 -8.30 -5.22
C THR A 3 -27.93 -7.28 -4.56
N ILE A 4 -26.66 -7.63 -4.44
CA ILE A 4 -25.62 -6.70 -4.00
C ILE A 4 -25.55 -5.63 -5.11
N GLU A 5 -25.96 -4.40 -4.81
CA GLU A 5 -26.03 -3.32 -5.78
C GLU A 5 -24.60 -2.88 -6.16
N GLY A 6 -24.39 -2.34 -7.37
CA GLY A 6 -23.05 -1.99 -7.86
C GLY A 6 -22.25 -1.05 -6.94
N ALA A 7 -22.92 -0.27 -6.11
CA ALA A 7 -22.31 0.59 -5.10
C ALA A 7 -21.60 -0.20 -3.98
N ASP A 8 -22.12 -1.37 -3.60
CA ASP A 8 -21.53 -2.22 -2.56
C ASP A 8 -20.21 -2.83 -3.03
N TRP A 9 -20.11 -3.18 -4.32
CA TRP A 9 -18.86 -3.66 -4.93
C TRP A 9 -17.77 -2.60 -4.94
N ILE A 10 -18.11 -1.36 -5.31
CA ILE A 10 -17.15 -0.24 -5.28
C ILE A 10 -16.71 0.06 -3.85
N ALA A 11 -17.62 -0.01 -2.87
CA ALA A 11 -17.27 0.15 -1.46
C ALA A 11 -16.33 -0.96 -0.98
N TYR A 12 -16.59 -2.22 -1.36
CA TYR A 12 -15.74 -3.36 -1.08
C TYR A 12 -14.34 -3.20 -1.68
N ASP A 13 -14.25 -2.89 -2.98
CA ASP A 13 -12.97 -2.72 -3.67
C ASP A 13 -12.14 -1.57 -3.08
N ARG A 14 -12.79 -0.46 -2.69
CA ARG A 14 -12.12 0.62 -1.95
C ARG A 14 -11.63 0.17 -0.57
N GLY A 15 -12.35 -0.74 0.09
CA GLY A 15 -11.90 -1.41 1.30
C GLY A 15 -10.60 -2.18 1.06
N CYS A 16 -10.56 -3.02 0.03
CA CYS A 16 -9.37 -3.78 -0.36
C CYS A 16 -8.17 -2.86 -0.66
N VAL A 17 -8.39 -1.77 -1.41
CA VAL A 17 -7.32 -0.78 -1.69
C VAL A 17 -6.74 -0.18 -0.41
N ARG A 18 -7.60 0.16 0.57
CA ARG A 18 -7.14 0.67 1.88
C ARG A 18 -6.36 -0.39 2.66
N GLU A 19 -6.77 -1.64 2.61
CA GLU A 19 -6.02 -2.72 3.28
C GLU A 19 -4.61 -2.88 2.69
N GLU A 20 -4.48 -2.88 1.37
CA GLU A 20 -3.17 -2.97 0.71
C GLU A 20 -2.29 -1.75 0.97
N MET A 21 -2.88 -0.56 1.05
CA MET A 21 -2.18 0.66 1.46
C MET A 21 -1.59 0.51 2.88
N LEU A 22 -2.38 -0.01 3.82
CA LEU A 22 -1.95 -0.25 5.19
C LEU A 22 -0.87 -1.34 5.27
N ARG A 23 -0.99 -2.43 4.51
CA ARG A 23 0.03 -3.49 4.44
C ARG A 23 1.35 -2.95 3.90
N THR A 24 1.31 -2.19 2.81
CA THR A 24 2.51 -1.54 2.22
C THR A 24 3.16 -0.60 3.22
N THR A 25 2.37 0.23 3.90
CA THR A 25 2.87 1.15 4.93
C THR A 25 3.56 0.39 6.07
N ARG A 26 2.93 -0.67 6.59
CA ARG A 26 3.56 -1.49 7.64
C ARG A 26 4.87 -2.12 7.17
N LEU A 27 4.93 -2.67 5.96
CA LEU A 27 6.15 -3.27 5.43
C LEU A 27 7.30 -2.25 5.35
N LEU A 28 7.00 -1.05 4.86
CA LEU A 28 7.96 0.05 4.79
C LEU A 28 8.47 0.43 6.19
N ASP A 29 7.55 0.69 7.12
CA ASP A 29 7.89 1.25 8.43
C ASP A 29 8.53 0.24 9.38
N SER A 30 8.13 -1.04 9.29
CA SER A 30 8.59 -2.08 10.22
C SER A 30 9.78 -2.90 9.72
N VAL A 31 10.02 -2.93 8.40
CA VAL A 31 11.07 -3.79 7.82
C VAL A 31 12.05 -2.97 6.99
N ILE A 32 11.58 -2.35 5.91
CA ILE A 32 12.48 -1.79 4.88
C ILE A 32 13.24 -0.56 5.40
N ILE A 33 12.53 0.41 5.98
CA ILE A 33 13.15 1.63 6.50
C ILE A 33 14.11 1.31 7.66
N PRO A 34 13.74 0.49 8.67
CA PRO A 34 14.67 0.07 9.71
C PRO A 34 15.91 -0.66 9.18
N HIS A 35 15.75 -1.56 8.20
CA HIS A 35 16.87 -2.28 7.61
C HIS A 35 17.87 -1.34 6.93
N LEU A 36 17.38 -0.41 6.10
CA LEU A 36 18.23 0.58 5.41
C LEU A 36 18.92 1.57 6.36
N LYS A 37 18.38 1.80 7.56
CA LYS A 37 19.11 2.57 8.59
C LYS A 37 20.37 1.86 9.07
N GLY A 38 20.35 0.52 9.13
CA GLY A 38 21.52 -0.29 9.50
C GLY A 38 22.42 -0.65 8.32
N HIS A 39 21.86 -0.73 7.11
CA HIS A 39 22.53 -1.16 5.90
C HIS A 39 22.19 -0.20 4.75
N PRO A 40 22.70 1.05 4.78
CA PRO A 40 22.31 2.06 3.82
C PRO A 40 22.67 1.70 2.38
N ASP A 41 23.72 0.90 2.16
CA ASP A 41 24.22 0.53 0.83
C ASP A 41 23.58 -0.76 0.26
N ASP A 42 22.53 -1.31 0.90
CA ASP A 42 21.79 -2.45 0.37
C ASP A 42 20.93 -2.03 -0.84
N GLU A 43 21.48 -2.24 -2.04
CA GLU A 43 20.86 -1.87 -3.32
C GLU A 43 19.46 -2.49 -3.50
N TRP A 44 19.26 -3.73 -3.07
CA TRP A 44 17.96 -4.39 -3.20
C TRP A 44 16.93 -3.71 -2.30
N ALA A 45 17.29 -3.43 -1.05
CA ALA A 45 16.40 -2.76 -0.13
C ALA A 45 16.08 -1.32 -0.57
N GLN A 46 17.05 -0.60 -1.16
CA GLN A 46 16.83 0.72 -1.76
C GLN A 46 15.84 0.67 -2.92
N LEU A 47 15.97 -0.32 -3.81
CA LEU A 47 15.03 -0.52 -4.92
C LEU A 47 13.62 -0.81 -4.41
N VAL A 48 13.50 -1.72 -3.44
CA VAL A 48 12.21 -2.04 -2.81
C VAL A 48 11.58 -0.81 -2.17
N LEU A 49 12.36 -0.01 -1.43
CA LEU A 49 11.89 1.24 -0.83
C LEU A 49 11.31 2.20 -1.89
N GLY A 50 12.06 2.44 -2.97
CA GLY A 50 11.63 3.33 -4.04
C GLY A 50 10.33 2.87 -4.73
N GLN A 51 10.22 1.58 -5.03
CA GLN A 51 9.02 1.01 -5.66
C GLN A 51 7.82 1.04 -4.71
N LEU A 52 7.99 0.62 -3.46
CA LEU A 52 6.88 0.55 -2.49
C LEU A 52 6.39 1.94 -2.07
N ILE A 53 7.23 2.96 -2.04
CA ILE A 53 6.78 4.36 -1.88
C ILE A 53 5.85 4.76 -3.02
N SER A 54 6.22 4.41 -4.26
CA SER A 54 5.40 4.73 -5.45
C SER A 54 4.05 3.99 -5.41
N VAL A 55 4.05 2.70 -5.05
CA VAL A 55 2.83 1.90 -4.87
C VAL A 55 1.96 2.48 -3.76
N LYS A 56 2.54 2.81 -2.59
CA LYS A 56 1.82 3.43 -1.47
C LYS A 56 1.13 4.72 -1.92
N THR A 57 1.84 5.58 -2.67
CA THR A 57 1.31 6.84 -3.19
C THR A 57 0.12 6.62 -4.13
N ALA A 58 0.21 5.64 -5.03
CA ALA A 58 -0.90 5.28 -5.91
C ALA A 58 -2.12 4.76 -5.14
N LEU A 59 -1.89 3.89 -4.14
CA LEU A 59 -2.96 3.35 -3.30
C LEU A 59 -3.62 4.45 -2.44
N GLU A 60 -2.85 5.40 -1.91
CA GLU A 60 -3.38 6.57 -1.20
C GLU A 60 -4.28 7.43 -2.08
N LEU A 61 -3.89 7.65 -3.35
CA LEU A 61 -4.71 8.40 -4.31
C LEU A 61 -6.05 7.68 -4.57
N LEU A 62 -6.00 6.37 -4.81
CA LEU A 62 -7.19 5.56 -5.06
C LEU A 62 -8.10 5.45 -3.82
N ALA A 63 -7.52 5.43 -2.62
CA ALA A 63 -8.28 5.39 -1.37
C ALA A 63 -9.00 6.71 -1.03
N ARG A 64 -8.54 7.84 -1.61
CA ARG A 64 -9.10 9.20 -1.43
C ARG A 64 -10.18 9.56 -2.46
N GLY A 65 -10.30 8.83 -3.57
CA GLY A 65 -11.32 9.08 -4.58
C GLY A 65 -12.73 8.86 -4.01
N GLU A 66 -13.46 9.95 -3.80
CA GLU A 66 -14.89 9.99 -3.45
C GLU A 66 -15.76 9.44 -4.59
#